data_AF-K1TBB9-F1
#
_entry.id   AF-K1TBB9-F1
#
_cell.length_a   1.000
_cell.length_b   1.000
_cell.length_c   1.000
_cell.angle_alpha   90.00
_cell.angle_beta   90.00
_cell.angle_gamma   90.00
#
_symmetry.space_group_name_H-M   'P 1'
#
loop_
_entity.id
_entity.type
_entity.pdbx_description
1 polymer ?
#
loop_
_entity_poly.entity_id
_entity_poly.type
_entity_poly.pdbx_seq_one_letter_code
_entity_poly.pdbx_strand_id
1 'polypeptide(L)'
;GASISNGTMFEQNTSKIVGYTNLVLPTVSSASKITKDIASSGNVAILGGGIINFKDSEELENLGVTVENLVTASSTAFLRTDSSITSSSVTQNDKLLSGGEPIASAITKKINDEKTSKLILVANSMFASDWYVTLNSSSGNSSQVVAINFYNNRDLVINSVSYLTDREDNITIRKDTGVATYTATVQQDKIIRTIIIAVPVAIIILGIVVWQIRRRK
;
A
#
# COMPACT_ATOMS: atom_id res chain seq x y z
N GLY A 1 5.63 -20.84 13.68
CA GLY A 1 6.80 -20.49 12.86
C GLY A 1 6.58 -19.24 12.06
N ALA A 2 6.16 -18.15 12.72
CA ALA A 2 6.02 -16.83 12.12
C ALA A 2 6.47 -15.80 13.14
N SER A 3 7.15 -14.74 12.70
CA SER A 3 7.58 -13.61 13.52
C SER A 3 7.51 -12.33 12.70
N ILE A 4 7.31 -11.18 13.34
CA ILE A 4 7.32 -9.89 12.66
C ILE A 4 8.74 -9.32 12.76
N SER A 5 9.27 -8.81 11.66
CA SER A 5 10.58 -8.18 11.63
C SER A 5 10.61 -6.93 12.51
N ASN A 6 11.73 -6.69 13.19
CA ASN A 6 12.02 -5.36 13.71
C ASN A 6 12.28 -4.41 12.55
N GLY A 7 11.80 -3.17 12.67
CA GLY A 7 12.03 -2.11 11.70
C GLY A 7 10.79 -1.70 10.92
N THR A 8 10.98 -0.63 10.14
CA THR A 8 9.94 0.03 9.35
C THR A 8 10.28 -0.09 7.87
N MET A 9 9.31 -0.47 7.05
CA MET A 9 9.44 -0.57 5.61
C MET A 9 9.29 0.81 4.96
N PHE A 10 10.13 1.04 3.96
CA PHE A 10 10.16 2.22 3.11
C PHE A 10 10.15 1.81 1.64
N GLU A 11 9.71 2.72 0.78
CA GLU A 11 9.64 2.54 -0.67
C GLU A 11 10.46 3.61 -1.40
N GLN A 12 11.10 3.21 -2.49
CA GLN A 12 11.88 4.08 -3.38
C GLN A 12 11.13 4.41 -4.67
N ASN A 13 10.22 3.54 -5.10
CA ASN A 13 9.43 3.76 -6.30
C ASN A 13 8.31 4.78 -6.02
N THR A 14 8.43 5.98 -6.58
CA THR A 14 7.46 7.07 -6.42
C THR A 14 6.03 6.74 -6.90
N SER A 15 5.84 5.70 -7.72
CA SER A 15 4.51 5.21 -8.10
C SER A 15 3.83 4.42 -6.99
N LYS A 16 4.57 4.00 -5.96
CA LYS A 16 4.13 3.21 -4.81
C LYS A 16 4.24 3.97 -3.49
N ILE A 17 4.59 5.26 -3.53
CA ILE A 17 4.70 6.13 -2.35
C ILE A 17 3.50 7.06 -2.32
N VAL A 18 2.82 7.17 -1.18
CA VAL A 18 1.70 8.10 -0.97
C VAL A 18 2.09 9.13 0.08
N GLY A 19 2.54 10.30 -0.34
CA GLY A 19 3.03 11.38 0.54
C GLY A 19 4.37 11.08 1.21
N TYR A 20 4.44 10.05 2.06
CA TYR A 20 5.60 9.68 2.85
C TYR A 20 6.24 8.39 2.35
N THR A 21 7.57 8.28 2.39
CA THR A 21 8.31 7.09 1.92
C THR A 21 8.01 5.81 2.69
N ASN A 22 7.46 5.91 3.90
CA ASN A 22 6.97 4.79 4.71
C ASN A 22 5.45 4.60 4.64
N LEU A 23 4.72 5.35 3.79
CA LEU A 23 3.35 5.07 3.42
C LEU A 23 3.33 4.50 2.00
N VAL A 24 3.28 3.17 1.93
CA VAL A 24 3.60 2.43 0.71
C VAL A 24 2.41 1.68 0.16
N LEU A 25 2.40 1.50 -1.17
CA LEU A 25 1.48 0.65 -1.91
C LEU A 25 2.16 -0.69 -2.23
N PRO A 26 2.03 -1.70 -1.35
CA PRO A 26 2.61 -3.02 -1.57
C PRO A 26 1.90 -3.76 -2.72
N THR A 27 2.45 -4.91 -3.08
CA THR A 27 1.84 -5.80 -4.07
C THR A 27 0.72 -6.60 -3.42
N VAL A 28 -0.50 -6.50 -3.97
CA VAL A 28 -1.66 -7.27 -3.50
C VAL A 28 -1.80 -8.54 -4.32
N SER A 29 -1.99 -9.68 -3.66
CA SER A 29 -2.16 -10.97 -4.33
C SER A 29 -3.51 -11.05 -5.03
N SER A 30 -3.53 -11.45 -6.30
CA SER A 30 -4.75 -11.74 -7.05
C SER A 30 -5.24 -13.19 -6.86
N ALA A 31 -4.43 -14.05 -6.22
CA ALA A 31 -4.74 -15.46 -6.05
C ALA A 31 -5.68 -15.74 -4.88
N SER A 32 -5.69 -14.87 -3.86
CA SER A 32 -6.48 -15.10 -2.66
C SER A 32 -7.92 -14.67 -2.80
N LYS A 33 -8.85 -15.45 -2.23
CA LYS A 33 -10.26 -15.03 -2.09
C LYS A 33 -10.42 -13.75 -1.27
N ILE A 34 -9.48 -13.46 -0.36
CA ILE A 34 -9.50 -12.26 0.50
C ILE A 34 -9.13 -11.00 -0.31
N THR A 35 -8.21 -11.12 -1.26
CA THR A 35 -7.59 -9.97 -1.92
C THR A 35 -7.81 -9.89 -3.43
N LYS A 36 -8.39 -10.90 -4.08
CA LYS A 36 -8.63 -10.93 -5.53
C LYS A 36 -9.37 -9.69 -6.06
N ASP A 37 -10.40 -9.25 -5.34
CA ASP A 37 -11.24 -8.12 -5.76
C ASP A 37 -10.54 -6.79 -5.46
N ILE A 38 -9.65 -6.78 -4.45
CA ILE A 38 -8.79 -5.63 -4.13
C ILE A 38 -7.73 -5.48 -5.22
N ALA A 39 -7.08 -6.58 -5.62
CA ALA A 39 -6.03 -6.57 -6.64
C ALA A 39 -6.52 -6.11 -8.01
N SER A 40 -7.81 -6.31 -8.33
CA SER A 40 -8.42 -5.86 -9.59
C SER A 40 -8.96 -4.43 -9.52
N SER A 41 -9.38 -3.95 -8.35
CA SER A 41 -10.02 -2.64 -8.19
C SER A 41 -9.10 -1.54 -7.63
N GLY A 42 -7.94 -1.90 -7.08
CA GLY A 42 -7.00 -0.91 -6.54
C GLY A 42 -5.84 -1.52 -5.78
N ASN A 43 -5.46 -0.85 -4.68
CA ASN A 43 -4.33 -1.23 -3.84
C ASN A 43 -4.73 -1.22 -2.37
N VAL A 44 -3.82 -1.63 -1.50
CA VAL A 44 -3.85 -1.32 -0.06
C VAL A 44 -2.72 -0.35 0.23
N ALA A 45 -2.78 0.37 1.35
CA ALA A 45 -1.71 1.26 1.78
C ALA A 45 -1.23 0.89 3.18
N ILE A 46 0.06 0.67 3.33
CA ILE A 46 0.68 0.27 4.60
C ILE A 46 1.53 1.42 5.11
N LEU A 47 1.18 1.92 6.30
CA LEU A 47 1.92 2.98 7.00
C LEU A 47 2.88 2.36 8.01
N GLY A 48 4.18 2.43 7.75
CA GLY A 48 5.22 2.04 8.67
C GLY A 48 5.13 0.58 9.13
N GLY A 49 4.91 -0.35 8.19
CA GLY A 49 4.84 -1.78 8.48
C GLY A 49 6.19 -2.47 8.45
N GLY A 50 6.28 -3.62 9.12
CA GLY A 50 7.39 -4.56 8.94
C GLY A 50 7.07 -5.61 7.87
N ILE A 51 7.84 -6.69 7.88
CA ILE A 51 7.58 -7.92 7.13
C ILE A 51 7.37 -9.09 8.10
N ILE A 52 6.72 -10.14 7.62
CA ILE A 52 6.54 -11.42 8.32
C ILE A 52 7.70 -12.34 7.89
N ASN A 53 8.41 -12.87 8.87
CA ASN A 53 9.39 -13.93 8.66
C ASN A 53 8.76 -15.26 9.05
N PHE A 54 8.65 -16.15 8.06
CA PHE A 54 8.24 -17.52 8.28
C PHE A 54 9.44 -18.43 8.46
N LYS A 55 9.24 -19.53 9.19
CA LYS A 55 10.12 -20.69 9.14
C LYS A 55 10.13 -21.27 7.72
N ASP A 56 11.11 -22.12 7.40
CA ASP A 56 11.16 -22.78 6.10
C ASP A 56 9.92 -23.69 5.87
N SER A 57 9.70 -24.05 4.61
CA SER A 57 8.51 -24.80 4.19
C SER A 57 8.40 -26.17 4.85
N GLU A 58 9.53 -26.86 5.08
CA GLU A 58 9.55 -28.19 5.69
C GLU A 58 9.16 -28.11 7.18
N GLU A 59 9.68 -27.12 7.91
CA GLU A 59 9.28 -26.86 9.28
C GLU A 59 7.80 -26.45 9.39
N LEU A 60 7.28 -25.67 8.43
CA LEU A 60 5.87 -25.31 8.41
C LEU A 60 4.96 -26.52 8.13
N GLU A 61 5.35 -27.37 7.18
CA GLU A 61 4.64 -28.60 6.86
C GLU A 61 4.61 -29.56 8.05
N ASN A 62 5.74 -29.74 8.72
CA ASN A 62 5.85 -30.52 9.96
C ASN A 62 4.96 -29.96 11.10
N LEU A 63 4.70 -28.66 11.10
CA LEU A 63 3.78 -28.00 12.04
C LEU A 63 2.31 -28.03 11.59
N GLY A 64 2.02 -28.61 10.41
CA GLY A 64 0.70 -28.63 9.79
C GLY A 64 0.21 -27.23 9.41
N VAL A 65 1.13 -26.32 9.07
CA VAL A 65 0.83 -24.91 8.77
C VAL A 65 0.92 -24.64 7.27
N THR A 66 -0.14 -24.06 6.72
CA THR A 66 -0.19 -23.54 5.35
C THR A 66 -0.25 -22.02 5.40
N VAL A 67 0.53 -21.37 4.54
CA VAL A 67 0.62 -19.91 4.44
C VAL A 67 0.19 -19.46 3.05
N GLU A 68 -0.68 -18.46 3.02
CA GLU A 68 -1.11 -17.77 1.81
C GLU A 68 -0.78 -16.28 1.96
N ASN A 69 0.14 -15.77 1.15
CA ASN A 69 0.54 -14.37 1.21
C ASN A 69 -0.52 -13.50 0.51
N LEU A 70 -1.07 -12.55 1.26
CA LEU A 70 -2.14 -11.65 0.81
C LEU A 70 -1.54 -10.36 0.23
N VAL A 71 -0.52 -9.83 0.91
CA VAL A 71 0.14 -8.57 0.59
C VAL A 71 1.63 -8.75 0.79
N THR A 72 2.42 -8.35 -0.20
CA THR A 72 3.88 -8.51 -0.20
C THR A 72 4.61 -7.22 -0.54
N ALA A 73 5.84 -7.09 -0.03
CA ALA A 73 6.72 -5.98 -0.35
C ALA A 73 7.03 -5.93 -1.85
N SER A 74 7.28 -4.72 -2.35
CA SER A 74 7.81 -4.51 -3.70
C SER A 74 9.31 -4.84 -3.72
N SER A 75 9.86 -5.06 -4.92
CA SER A 75 11.30 -5.25 -5.13
C SER A 75 12.14 -3.97 -4.96
N THR A 76 11.50 -2.81 -4.79
CA THR A 76 12.18 -1.52 -4.57
C THR A 76 12.11 -1.05 -3.12
N ALA A 77 11.39 -1.80 -2.28
CA ALA A 77 11.26 -1.51 -0.86
C ALA A 77 12.51 -1.92 -0.07
N PHE A 78 12.66 -1.32 1.11
CA PHE A 78 13.71 -1.66 2.06
C PHE A 78 13.19 -1.57 3.50
N LEU A 79 13.81 -2.33 4.39
CA LEU A 79 13.49 -2.35 5.82
C LEU A 79 14.59 -1.64 6.60
N ARG A 80 14.19 -0.64 7.40
CA ARG A 80 15.08 0.11 8.27
C ARG A 80 14.85 -0.24 9.74
N THR A 81 15.91 -0.68 10.41
CA THR A 81 15.91 -0.95 11.85
C THR A 81 16.50 0.20 12.66
N ASP A 82 17.45 0.95 12.09
CA ASP A 82 18.06 2.10 12.73
C ASP A 82 17.12 3.32 12.68
N SER A 83 16.49 3.60 13.82
CA SER A 83 15.53 4.71 13.96
C SER A 83 16.20 6.09 14.05
N SER A 84 17.53 6.17 14.15
CA SER A 84 18.26 7.44 14.13
C SER A 84 18.36 8.05 12.72
N ILE A 85 18.18 7.22 11.68
CA ILE A 85 18.29 7.66 10.29
C ILE A 85 17.00 8.35 9.85
N THR A 86 17.08 9.66 9.65
CA THR A 86 15.96 10.51 9.20
C THR A 86 15.87 10.68 7.68
N SER A 87 16.89 10.23 6.93
CA SER A 87 16.91 10.29 5.47
C SER A 87 15.77 9.47 4.86
N SER A 88 15.16 9.97 3.80
CA SER A 88 14.14 9.20 3.05
C SER A 88 14.74 8.21 2.03
N SER A 89 16.06 8.29 1.78
CA SER A 89 16.77 7.41 0.86
C SER A 89 17.34 6.19 1.57
N VAL A 90 17.56 5.12 0.81
CA VAL A 90 18.24 3.92 1.27
C VAL A 90 19.69 4.24 1.71
N THR A 91 20.16 3.53 2.72
CA THR A 91 21.50 3.62 3.29
C THR A 91 22.13 2.23 3.38
N GLN A 92 23.41 2.16 3.72
CA GLN A 92 24.13 0.89 3.88
C GLN A 92 23.62 0.06 5.08
N ASN A 93 22.94 0.70 6.03
CA ASN A 93 22.37 0.03 7.21
C ASN A 93 20.97 -0.55 6.95
N ASP A 94 20.39 -0.27 5.78
CA ASP A 94 19.04 -0.73 5.43
C ASP A 94 19.09 -2.12 4.77
N LYS A 95 18.11 -2.96 5.09
CA LYS A 95 17.93 -4.24 4.43
C LYS A 95 17.08 -4.05 3.18
N LEU A 96 17.67 -4.20 2.00
CA LEU A 96 16.92 -4.25 0.74
C LEU A 96 15.97 -5.45 0.74
N LEU A 97 14.74 -5.25 0.25
CA LEU A 97 13.77 -6.31 0.03
C LEU A 97 13.85 -6.74 -1.44
N SER A 98 13.75 -8.05 -1.69
CA SER A 98 13.81 -8.63 -3.03
C SER A 98 12.45 -8.59 -3.74
N GLY A 99 11.39 -8.28 -2.99
CA GLY A 99 10.01 -8.39 -3.45
C GLY A 99 9.44 -9.77 -3.12
N GLY A 100 8.17 -9.80 -2.73
CA GLY A 100 7.50 -11.03 -2.32
C GLY A 100 7.58 -11.31 -0.82
N GLU A 101 8.39 -10.57 -0.05
CA GLU A 101 8.38 -10.67 1.40
C GLU A 101 6.97 -10.33 1.95
N PRO A 102 6.38 -11.21 2.78
CA PRO A 102 5.00 -11.03 3.22
C PRO A 102 4.85 -9.89 4.21
N ILE A 103 3.83 -9.06 4.02
CA ILE A 103 3.39 -8.03 4.97
C ILE A 103 2.10 -8.49 5.64
N ALA A 104 1.21 -9.13 4.88
CA ALA A 104 0.00 -9.75 5.38
C ALA A 104 -0.15 -11.16 4.80
N SER A 105 -0.49 -12.13 5.64
CA SER A 105 -0.70 -13.53 5.23
C SER A 105 -1.90 -14.14 5.96
N ALA A 106 -2.66 -14.97 5.24
CA ALA A 106 -3.59 -15.92 5.82
C ALA A 106 -2.82 -17.20 6.17
N ILE A 107 -2.99 -17.66 7.40
CA ILE A 107 -2.28 -18.80 7.96
C ILE A 107 -3.33 -19.79 8.42
N THR A 108 -3.27 -21.01 7.90
CA THR A 108 -4.11 -22.12 8.35
C THR A 108 -3.24 -23.13 9.07
N LYS A 109 -3.67 -23.60 10.24
CA LYS A 109 -3.01 -24.66 10.99
C LYS A 109 -3.96 -25.84 11.16
N LYS A 110 -3.57 -27.01 10.71
CA LYS A 110 -4.26 -28.27 11.01
C LYS A 110 -3.97 -28.65 12.46
N ILE A 111 -5.00 -28.72 13.28
CA ILE A 111 -4.90 -29.15 14.70
C ILE A 111 -5.07 -30.66 14.78
N ASN A 112 -6.02 -31.20 14.02
CA ASN A 112 -6.24 -32.63 13.78
C ASN A 112 -7.01 -32.80 12.45
N ASP A 113 -7.49 -34.01 12.14
CA ASP A 113 -8.19 -34.30 10.88
C ASP A 113 -9.52 -33.55 10.70
N GLU A 114 -10.14 -33.09 11.79
CA GLU A 114 -11.46 -32.45 11.79
C GLU A 114 -11.41 -30.95 12.11
N LYS A 115 -10.32 -30.47 12.73
CA LYS A 115 -10.16 -29.08 13.17
C LYS A 115 -8.99 -28.40 12.51
N THR A 116 -9.30 -27.26 11.90
CA THR A 116 -8.32 -26.29 11.41
C THR A 116 -8.50 -24.97 12.15
N SER A 117 -7.39 -24.29 12.40
CA SER A 117 -7.36 -22.94 12.95
C SER A 117 -6.93 -21.98 11.86
N LYS A 118 -7.60 -20.83 11.76
CA LYS A 118 -7.25 -19.76 10.82
C LYS A 118 -6.70 -18.55 11.57
N LEU A 119 -5.73 -17.87 10.97
CA LEU A 119 -5.13 -16.64 11.48
C LEU A 119 -4.85 -15.72 10.30
N ILE A 120 -5.24 -14.44 10.42
CA ILE A 120 -4.73 -13.39 9.55
C ILE A 120 -3.65 -12.64 10.32
N LEU A 121 -2.42 -12.67 9.82
CA LEU A 121 -1.29 -11.97 10.41
C LEU A 121 -0.92 -10.80 9.52
N VAL A 122 -0.84 -9.60 10.09
CA VAL A 122 -0.38 -8.39 9.41
C VAL A 122 0.78 -7.79 10.20
N ALA A 123 1.90 -7.50 9.55
CA ALA A 123 3.09 -6.91 10.15
C ALA A 123 2.94 -5.40 10.46
N ASN A 124 1.71 -4.93 10.63
CA ASN A 124 1.35 -3.55 10.94
C ASN A 124 -0.09 -3.50 11.46
N SER A 125 -0.36 -2.68 12.48
CA SER A 125 -1.72 -2.38 12.94
C SER A 125 -2.22 -1.01 12.48
N MET A 126 -1.32 -0.09 12.13
CA MET A 126 -1.65 1.29 11.73
C MET A 126 -2.59 1.33 10.53
N PHE A 127 -2.45 0.43 9.56
CA PHE A 127 -3.29 0.40 8.35
C PHE A 127 -4.80 0.25 8.64
N ALA A 128 -5.15 -0.32 9.80
CA ALA A 128 -6.53 -0.55 10.24
C ALA A 128 -6.98 0.42 11.36
N SER A 129 -6.18 1.43 11.66
CA SER A 129 -6.45 2.39 12.73
C SER A 129 -7.30 3.58 12.29
N ASP A 130 -7.81 4.33 13.26
CA ASP A 130 -8.44 5.63 13.10
C ASP A 130 -7.42 6.80 13.08
N TRP A 131 -6.13 6.50 12.92
CA TRP A 131 -5.08 7.51 12.90
C TRP A 131 -5.18 8.43 11.68
N TYR A 132 -5.17 9.75 11.91
CA TYR A 132 -5.17 10.74 10.85
C TYR A 132 -3.77 10.91 10.26
N VAL A 133 -3.66 10.65 8.96
CA VAL A 133 -2.47 10.95 8.16
C VAL A 133 -2.75 12.22 7.37
N THR A 134 -1.94 13.25 7.62
CA THR A 134 -1.99 14.48 6.83
C THR A 134 -1.14 14.31 5.59
N LEU A 135 -1.77 14.33 4.42
CA LEU A 135 -1.10 14.37 3.12
C LEU A 135 -1.05 15.82 2.64
N ASN A 136 0.17 16.33 2.51
CA ASN A 136 0.38 17.65 1.93
C ASN A 136 0.47 17.51 0.42
N SER A 137 -0.44 18.14 -0.31
CA SER A 137 -0.31 18.27 -1.76
C SER A 137 0.60 19.45 -2.09
N SER A 138 1.38 19.31 -3.16
CA SER A 138 2.15 20.39 -3.76
C SER A 138 1.29 21.58 -4.24
N SER A 139 -0.04 21.41 -4.30
CA SER A 139 -1.03 22.46 -4.64
C SER A 139 -1.40 23.40 -3.48
N GLY A 140 -0.84 23.20 -2.28
CA GLY A 140 -1.15 23.99 -1.08
C GLY A 140 -2.35 23.50 -0.28
N ASN A 141 -3.05 22.47 -0.77
CA ASN A 141 -4.13 21.79 -0.05
C ASN A 141 -3.55 20.65 0.81
N SER A 142 -3.95 20.57 2.07
CA SER A 142 -3.70 19.41 2.92
C SER A 142 -4.96 18.56 2.98
N SER A 143 -4.80 17.25 2.83
CA SER A 143 -5.87 16.27 3.02
C SER A 143 -5.57 15.44 4.25
N GLN A 144 -6.53 15.30 5.14
CA GLN A 144 -6.42 14.39 6.27
C GLN A 144 -7.21 13.13 5.96
N VAL A 145 -6.52 12.00 5.96
CA VAL A 145 -7.11 10.69 5.67
C VAL A 145 -6.88 9.79 6.86
N VAL A 146 -7.95 9.17 7.34
CA VAL A 146 -7.87 8.15 8.38
C VAL A 146 -7.22 6.90 7.80
N ALA A 147 -6.30 6.26 8.53
CA ALA A 147 -5.50 5.16 8.00
C ALA A 147 -6.31 4.00 7.39
N ILE A 148 -7.42 3.61 8.04
CA ILE A 148 -8.33 2.58 7.53
C ILE A 148 -9.04 2.95 6.21
N ASN A 149 -9.14 4.24 5.89
CA ASN A 149 -9.79 4.76 4.69
C ASN A 149 -8.82 4.94 3.52
N PHE A 150 -7.53 4.62 3.69
CA PHE A 150 -6.62 4.59 2.55
C PHE A 150 -6.94 3.42 1.62
N TYR A 151 -7.22 3.76 0.35
CA TYR A 151 -7.49 2.78 -0.70
C TYR A 151 -8.45 1.68 -0.20
N ASN A 152 -8.08 0.41 -0.32
CA ASN A 152 -8.90 -0.73 0.06
C ASN A 152 -8.50 -1.33 1.43
N ASN A 153 -7.90 -0.55 2.34
CA ASN A 153 -7.52 -1.03 3.68
C ASN A 153 -8.73 -1.58 4.45
N ARG A 154 -9.84 -0.83 4.44
CA ARG A 154 -11.11 -1.28 5.02
C ARG A 154 -11.61 -2.58 4.41
N ASP A 155 -11.44 -2.77 3.11
CA ASP A 155 -11.87 -3.98 2.42
C ASP A 155 -11.02 -5.17 2.84
N LEU A 156 -9.69 -5.01 2.95
CA LEU A 156 -8.79 -6.04 3.46
C LEU A 156 -9.21 -6.51 4.86
N VAL A 157 -9.51 -5.58 5.77
CA VAL A 157 -9.94 -5.91 7.14
C VAL A 157 -11.25 -6.69 7.14
N ILE A 158 -12.26 -6.21 6.40
CA ILE A 158 -13.57 -6.88 6.40
C ILE A 158 -13.51 -8.23 5.69
N ASN A 159 -12.82 -8.35 4.56
CA ASN A 159 -12.64 -9.63 3.85
C ASN A 159 -11.88 -10.64 4.74
N SER A 160 -10.92 -10.16 5.53
CA SER A 160 -10.21 -10.97 6.53
C SER A 160 -11.16 -11.50 7.61
N VAL A 161 -12.04 -10.67 8.16
CA VAL A 161 -13.05 -11.09 9.16
C VAL A 161 -14.07 -12.07 8.56
N SER A 162 -14.54 -11.81 7.33
CA SER A 162 -15.44 -12.74 6.62
C SER A 162 -14.79 -14.12 6.42
N TYR A 163 -13.52 -14.15 6.01
CA TYR A 163 -12.75 -15.38 5.85
C TYR A 163 -12.58 -16.15 7.17
N LEU A 164 -12.32 -15.43 8.28
CA LEU A 164 -12.15 -16.02 9.61
C LEU A 164 -13.46 -16.56 10.20
N THR A 165 -14.61 -16.04 9.75
CA THR A 165 -15.95 -16.42 10.23
C THR A 165 -16.69 -17.35 9.27
N ASP A 166 -16.03 -17.86 8.23
CA ASP A 166 -16.61 -18.72 7.20
C ASP A 166 -17.87 -18.11 6.54
N ARG A 167 -17.91 -16.78 6.44
CA ARG A 167 -18.99 -16.07 5.73
C ARG A 167 -18.63 -15.98 4.26
N GLU A 168 -19.35 -16.73 3.42
CA GLU A 168 -19.19 -16.70 1.96
C GLU A 168 -19.87 -15.48 1.30
N ASP A 169 -20.79 -14.81 2.00
CA ASP A 169 -21.43 -13.57 1.56
C ASP A 169 -20.45 -12.38 1.67
N ASN A 170 -19.49 -12.33 0.75
CA ASN A 170 -18.64 -11.17 0.60
C ASN A 170 -19.49 -10.05 0.00
N ILE A 171 -19.67 -8.95 0.73
CA ILE A 171 -20.40 -7.78 0.22
C ILE A 171 -19.50 -7.09 -0.81
N THR A 172 -19.61 -7.50 -2.07
CA THR A 172 -18.76 -7.05 -3.20
C THR A 172 -18.98 -5.58 -3.56
N ILE A 173 -20.08 -4.97 -3.13
CA ILE A 173 -20.43 -3.59 -3.47
C ILE A 173 -20.70 -2.81 -2.19
N ARG A 174 -19.85 -1.84 -1.89
CA ARG A 174 -20.07 -0.88 -0.79
C ARG A 174 -20.44 0.47 -1.36
N LYS A 175 -21.42 1.11 -0.74
CA LYS A 175 -21.78 2.50 -1.05
C LYS A 175 -20.62 3.40 -0.62
N ASP A 176 -19.88 3.90 -1.59
CA ASP A 176 -18.90 4.96 -1.37
C ASP A 176 -19.64 6.27 -1.11
N THR A 177 -19.10 7.08 -0.19
CA THR A 177 -19.65 8.39 0.18
C THR A 177 -19.41 9.47 -0.87
N GLY A 178 -18.75 9.14 -1.98
CA GLY A 178 -18.58 10.03 -3.15
C GLY A 178 -17.59 11.17 -2.93
N VAL A 179 -16.90 11.19 -1.78
CA VAL A 179 -15.87 12.18 -1.48
C VAL A 179 -14.51 11.59 -1.87
N ALA A 180 -14.03 11.93 -3.07
CA ALA A 180 -12.69 11.56 -3.50
C ALA A 180 -11.66 12.36 -2.68
N THR A 181 -10.93 11.67 -1.82
CA THR A 181 -9.85 12.29 -1.03
C THR A 181 -8.53 12.20 -1.80
N TYR A 182 -7.70 13.24 -1.75
CA TYR A 182 -6.44 13.27 -2.50
C TYR A 182 -5.40 12.33 -1.88
N THR A 183 -5.33 11.09 -2.37
CA THR A 183 -4.34 10.08 -1.99
C THR A 183 -3.42 9.73 -3.16
N ALA A 184 -3.08 10.71 -4.00
CA ALA A 184 -2.25 10.48 -5.16
C ALA A 184 -0.83 10.03 -4.77
N THR A 185 -0.23 9.18 -5.61
CA THR A 185 1.16 8.77 -5.44
C THR A 185 2.10 9.94 -5.73
N VAL A 186 3.34 9.88 -5.24
CA VAL A 186 4.34 10.95 -5.49
C VAL A 186 4.56 11.15 -6.99
N GLN A 187 4.49 10.08 -7.79
CA GLN A 187 4.55 10.21 -9.25
C GLN A 187 3.32 10.91 -9.83
N GLN A 188 2.12 10.56 -9.38
CA GLN A 188 0.88 11.20 -9.82
C GLN A 188 0.86 12.69 -9.47
N ASP A 189 1.28 13.07 -8.25
CA ASP A 189 1.38 14.47 -7.81
C ASP A 189 2.35 15.27 -8.70
N LYS A 190 3.50 14.69 -9.08
CA LYS A 190 4.45 15.31 -10.02
C LYS A 190 3.85 15.51 -11.41
N ILE A 191 3.09 14.55 -11.92
CA ILE A 191 2.42 14.66 -13.24
C ILE A 191 1.39 15.79 -13.20
N ILE A 192 0.53 15.82 -12.18
CA ILE A 192 -0.49 16.86 -11.99
C ILE A 192 0.17 18.25 -11.92
N ARG A 193 1.25 18.40 -11.14
CA ARG A 193 2.01 19.65 -11.03
C ARG A 193 2.57 20.11 -12.37
N THR A 194 3.11 19.19 -13.17
CA THR A 194 3.67 19.51 -14.49
C THR A 194 2.58 20.05 -15.41
N ILE A 195 1.39 19.45 -15.41
CA ILE A 195 0.25 19.88 -16.23
C ILE A 195 -0.23 21.29 -15.82
N ILE A 196 -0.39 21.55 -14.52
CA ILE A 196 -0.87 22.84 -14.01
C ILE A 196 0.06 24.00 -14.41
N ILE A 197 1.38 23.76 -14.55
CA ILE A 197 2.34 24.77 -14.97
C ILE A 197 2.45 24.84 -16.50
N ALA A 198 2.53 23.69 -17.17
CA ALA A 198 2.80 23.62 -18.61
C ALA A 198 1.63 24.15 -19.46
N VAL A 199 0.38 23.84 -19.09
CA VAL A 199 -0.79 24.25 -19.88
C VAL A 199 -0.97 25.77 -19.93
N PRO A 200 -0.96 26.52 -18.79
CA PRO A 200 -1.02 27.97 -18.84
C PRO A 200 0.13 28.61 -19.64
N VAL A 201 1.36 28.10 -19.48
CA VAL A 201 2.53 28.60 -20.24
C VAL A 201 2.35 28.36 -21.74
N ALA A 202 1.87 27.19 -22.14
CA ALA A 202 1.60 26.89 -23.54
C ALA A 202 0.52 27.82 -24.13
N ILE A 203 -0.55 28.12 -23.37
CA ILE A 203 -1.59 29.07 -23.79
C ILE A 203 -1.00 30.47 -23.99
N ILE A 204 -0.13 30.93 -23.09
CA ILE A 204 0.54 32.24 -23.21
C ILE A 204 1.42 32.29 -24.46
N ILE A 205 2.23 31.25 -24.71
CA ILE A 205 3.09 31.15 -25.89
C ILE A 205 2.26 31.18 -27.18
N LEU A 206 1.18 30.38 -27.25
CA LEU A 206 0.27 30.40 -28.39
C LEU A 206 -0.35 31.78 -28.61
N GLY A 207 -0.73 32.47 -27.53
CA GLY A 207 -1.22 33.85 -27.59
C GLY A 207 -0.19 34.81 -28.19
N ILE A 208 1.08 34.71 -27.78
CA ILE A 208 2.18 35.53 -28.33
C ILE A 208 2.41 35.23 -29.82
N VAL A 209 2.40 33.95 -30.22
CA VAL A 209 2.57 33.54 -31.62
C VAL A 209 1.44 34.10 -32.49
N VAL A 210 0.19 33.95 -32.06
CA VAL A 210 -0.98 34.51 -32.78
C VAL A 210 -0.88 36.03 -32.89
N TRP A 211 -0.46 36.71 -31.82
CA TRP A 211 -0.25 38.16 -31.83
C TRP A 211 0.83 38.58 -32.83
N GLN A 212 1.97 37.89 -32.87
CA GLN A 212 3.04 38.17 -33.84
C GLN A 212 2.59 37.96 -35.29
N ILE A 213 1.84 36.89 -35.57
CA ILE A 213 1.30 36.63 -36.92
C ILE A 213 0.31 37.73 -37.33
N ARG A 214 -0.58 38.15 -36.42
CA ARG A 214 -1.51 39.26 -36.69
C ARG A 214 -0.81 40.58 -36.95
N ARG A 215 0.30 40.88 -36.28
CA ARG A 215 1.06 42.12 -36.48
C ARG A 215 1.85 42.14 -37.79
N ARG A 216 2.14 40.98 -38.36
CA ARG A 216 2.87 40.84 -39.65
C ARG A 216 1.94 40.85 -40.87
N LYS A 217 0.61 40.78 -40.66
CA LYS A 217 -0.40 41.11 -41.67
C LYS A 217 -0.76 42.58 -41.54
#